data_AF-A0A060C472-F1
#
_entry.id   AF-A0A060C472-F1
#
_cell.length_a   1.000
_cell.length_b   1.000
_cell.length_c   1.000
_cell.angle_alpha   90.00
_cell.angle_beta   90.00
_cell.angle_gamma   90.00
#
_symmetry.space_group_name_H-M   'P 1'
#
loop_
_entity.id
_entity.type
_entity.pdbx_description
1 polymer ?
#
loop_
_entity_poly.entity_id
_entity_poly.type
_entity_poly.pdbx_seq_one_letter_code
_entity_poly.pdbx_strand_id
1 'polypeptide(L)'
;NTASIYFSWGYHSPREGQYDFSGVRDLDKLLDDARDAGIYVIARPGPYINAEVDSGGFPLWLTDKPVKNRSPDPAYLKLADQWMTQIDRILARHQLTDGRGTVIAYQVENEYYHGTPAGRAYMQHLEDKARADGITVPLVGNHDATFVTGTGAVDVSGWDYYPQGFDCSH
;
A
#
# COMPACT_ATOMS: atom_id res chain seq x y z
N ASN A 1 11.70 10.10 -13.64
CA ASN A 1 10.91 11.26 -13.16
C ASN A 1 9.98 10.88 -11.99
N THR A 2 10.04 9.64 -11.48
CA THR A 2 9.09 9.13 -10.48
C THR A 2 9.85 8.40 -9.39
N ALA A 3 9.41 8.55 -8.14
CA ALA A 3 9.81 7.72 -7.00
C ALA A 3 8.69 6.72 -6.67
N SER A 4 9.07 5.51 -6.29
CA SER A 4 8.14 4.49 -5.76
C SER A 4 8.39 4.35 -4.27
N ILE A 5 7.35 4.57 -3.45
CA ILE A 5 7.52 4.79 -2.02
C ILE A 5 6.57 3.86 -1.24
N TYR A 6 7.14 3.10 -0.30
CA TYR A 6 6.37 2.38 0.69
C TYR A 6 5.97 3.28 1.87
N PHE A 7 4.80 3.00 2.45
CA PHE A 7 4.35 3.65 3.68
C PHE A 7 4.14 2.57 4.76
N SER A 8 5.03 2.54 5.75
CA SER A 8 4.99 1.51 6.80
C SER A 8 3.87 1.80 7.81
N TRP A 9 2.87 0.90 7.88
CA TRP A 9 1.79 0.99 8.87
C TRP A 9 2.36 0.95 10.29
N GLY A 10 3.27 0.03 10.58
CA GLY A 10 3.87 -0.13 11.90
C GLY A 10 4.64 1.11 12.37
N TYR A 11 5.28 1.83 11.46
CA TYR A 11 5.99 3.06 11.79
C TYR A 11 5.05 4.23 12.13
N HIS A 12 3.90 4.29 11.47
CA HIS A 12 2.91 5.36 11.66
C HIS A 12 1.84 5.01 12.70
N SER A 13 1.72 3.75 13.11
CA SER A 13 0.72 3.31 14.10
C SER A 13 1.39 2.55 15.27
N PRO A 14 2.05 3.27 16.20
CA PRO A 14 2.75 2.65 17.32
C PRO A 14 1.83 1.92 18.30
N ARG A 15 0.53 2.24 18.29
CA ARG A 15 -0.53 1.59 19.09
C ARG A 15 -1.81 1.48 18.27
N GLU A 16 -2.60 0.45 18.53
CA GLU A 16 -3.88 0.24 17.85
C GLU A 16 -4.78 1.48 17.97
N GLY A 17 -5.30 1.93 16.82
CA GLY A 17 -6.16 3.11 16.72
C GLY A 17 -5.43 4.46 16.86
N GLN A 18 -4.12 4.47 17.05
CA GLN A 18 -3.30 5.70 17.07
C GLN A 18 -2.46 5.78 15.81
N TYR A 19 -2.47 6.95 15.16
CA TYR A 19 -1.73 7.22 13.94
C TYR A 19 -0.99 8.54 14.08
N ASP A 20 0.31 8.54 13.78
CA ASP A 20 1.19 9.70 13.89
C ASP A 20 1.85 9.99 12.55
N PHE A 21 1.45 11.10 11.95
CA PHE A 21 2.01 11.64 10.71
C PHE A 21 2.65 13.01 10.96
N SER A 22 3.30 13.18 12.12
CA SER A 22 3.93 14.44 12.50
C SER A 22 5.46 14.34 12.57
N GLY A 23 6.13 15.50 12.51
CA GLY A 23 7.58 15.58 12.63
C GLY A 23 8.29 14.79 11.53
N VAL A 24 9.12 13.81 11.91
CA VAL A 24 9.83 12.95 10.96
C VAL A 24 8.93 11.93 10.25
N ARG A 25 7.66 11.82 10.65
CA ARG A 25 6.64 10.95 10.05
C ARG A 25 5.67 11.71 9.14
N ASP A 26 5.97 12.97 8.86
CA ASP A 26 5.07 13.84 8.09
C ASP A 26 5.06 13.47 6.60
N LEU A 27 3.99 12.79 6.19
CA LEU A 27 3.79 12.34 4.82
C LEU A 27 3.24 13.45 3.91
N ASP A 28 2.52 14.44 4.45
CA ASP A 28 2.13 15.61 3.67
C ASP A 28 3.40 16.36 3.24
N LYS A 29 4.35 16.56 4.18
CA LYS A 29 5.65 17.15 3.88
C LYS A 29 6.45 16.36 2.84
N LEU A 30 6.49 15.02 2.97
CA LEU A 30 7.20 14.18 1.99
C LEU A 30 6.68 14.38 0.56
N LEU A 31 5.35 14.45 0.40
CA LEU A 31 4.71 14.58 -0.91
C LEU A 31 4.80 16.01 -1.46
N ASP A 32 4.78 17.02 -0.59
CA ASP A 32 5.11 18.40 -0.94
C ASP A 32 6.57 18.55 -1.41
N ASP A 33 7.51 17.91 -0.72
CA ASP A 33 8.93 17.93 -1.11
C ASP A 33 9.13 17.26 -2.49
N ALA A 34 8.39 16.18 -2.78
CA ALA A 34 8.38 15.55 -4.10
C ALA A 34 7.86 16.50 -5.19
N ARG A 35 6.82 17.29 -4.89
CA ARG A 35 6.28 18.30 -5.81
C ARG A 35 7.33 19.37 -6.11
N ASP A 36 7.96 19.90 -5.08
CA ASP A 36 8.94 20.98 -5.20
C ASP A 36 10.20 20.50 -5.94
N ALA A 37 10.54 19.22 -5.82
CA ALA A 37 11.60 18.58 -6.61
C ALA A 37 11.19 18.22 -8.05
N GLY A 38 9.91 18.34 -8.43
CA GLY A 38 9.40 17.96 -9.74
C GLY A 38 9.38 16.45 -9.99
N ILE A 39 9.14 15.64 -8.95
CA ILE A 39 9.14 14.18 -8.98
C ILE A 39 7.72 13.64 -8.74
N TYR A 40 7.25 12.74 -9.59
CA TYR A 40 6.00 12.03 -9.38
C TYR A 40 6.16 10.87 -8.37
N VAL A 41 5.05 10.41 -7.79
CA VAL A 41 5.05 9.33 -6.80
C VAL A 41 4.13 8.19 -7.23
N ILE A 42 4.65 6.96 -7.16
CA ILE A 42 3.84 5.74 -7.09
C ILE A 42 3.75 5.37 -5.62
N ALA A 43 2.56 5.52 -5.04
CA ALA A 43 2.34 5.26 -3.62
C ALA A 43 2.10 3.76 -3.38
N ARG A 44 2.83 3.15 -2.44
CA ARG A 44 2.70 1.72 -2.08
C ARG A 44 2.39 1.58 -0.58
N PRO A 45 1.19 1.91 -0.11
CA PRO A 45 0.91 1.99 1.33
C PRO A 45 0.54 0.65 2.00
N GLY A 46 0.56 -0.46 1.27
CA GLY A 46 0.29 -1.79 1.82
C GLY A 46 -1.21 -2.15 1.77
N PRO A 47 -1.77 -2.80 2.81
CA PRO A 47 -1.33 -2.78 4.22
C PRO A 47 -0.05 -3.55 4.58
N TYR A 48 0.28 -4.60 3.82
CA TYR A 48 1.56 -5.30 3.91
C TYR A 48 2.52 -4.78 2.84
N ILE A 49 3.79 -4.55 3.17
CA ILE A 49 4.78 -3.99 2.23
C ILE A 49 6.05 -4.83 2.07
N ASN A 50 6.24 -5.88 2.88
CA ASN A 50 7.51 -6.59 2.99
C ASN A 50 8.67 -5.63 3.33
N ALA A 51 9.39 -5.16 2.33
CA ALA A 51 10.40 -4.10 2.41
C ALA A 51 11.52 -4.32 3.43
N GLU A 52 11.72 -5.55 3.90
CA GLU A 52 12.75 -5.92 4.89
C GLU A 52 12.68 -5.07 6.19
N VAL A 53 11.50 -4.55 6.51
CA VAL A 53 11.22 -3.86 7.77
C VAL A 53 10.53 -4.81 8.76
N ASP A 54 10.51 -4.43 10.03
CA ASP A 54 9.86 -5.22 11.08
C ASP A 54 8.44 -5.64 10.68
N SER A 55 8.18 -6.94 10.78
CA SER A 55 6.90 -7.59 10.44
C SER A 55 6.35 -7.25 9.06
N GLY A 56 7.23 -6.94 8.09
CA GLY A 56 6.83 -6.59 6.72
C GLY A 56 5.99 -5.31 6.63
N GLY A 57 6.14 -4.42 7.62
CA GLY A 57 5.45 -3.14 7.72
C GLY A 57 4.18 -3.16 8.56
N PHE A 58 3.75 -4.33 9.05
CA PHE A 58 2.68 -4.38 10.03
C PHE A 58 3.15 -3.84 11.40
N PRO A 59 2.26 -3.17 12.16
CA PRO A 59 2.55 -2.87 13.54
C PRO A 59 2.67 -4.16 14.36
N LEU A 60 3.62 -4.22 15.29
CA LEU A 60 3.82 -5.39 16.15
C LEU A 60 2.58 -5.75 16.99
N TRP A 61 1.75 -4.77 17.37
CA TRP A 61 0.51 -5.05 18.08
C TRP A 61 -0.51 -5.84 17.23
N LEU A 62 -0.39 -5.83 15.89
CA LEU A 62 -1.21 -6.65 15.00
C LEU A 62 -0.75 -8.11 15.02
N THR A 63 0.55 -8.37 15.14
CA THR A 63 1.11 -9.73 15.13
C THR A 63 0.72 -10.54 16.35
N ASP A 64 0.35 -9.87 17.45
CA ASP A 64 -0.14 -10.49 18.68
C ASP A 64 -1.63 -10.87 18.63
N LYS A 65 -2.36 -10.45 17.57
CA LYS A 65 -3.81 -10.72 17.45
C LYS A 65 -4.05 -12.06 16.76
N PRO A 66 -5.08 -12.82 17.18
CA PRO A 66 -5.46 -14.08 16.54
C PRO A 66 -6.29 -13.82 15.26
N VAL A 67 -5.71 -13.09 14.30
CA VAL A 67 -6.32 -12.77 13.01
C VAL A 67 -5.52 -13.36 11.87
N LYS A 68 -6.19 -13.78 10.80
CA LYS A 68 -5.51 -14.22 9.59
C LYS A 68 -5.21 -13.00 8.73
N ASN A 69 -3.99 -12.48 8.85
CA ASN A 69 -3.52 -11.37 8.00
C ASN A 69 -3.50 -11.75 6.51
N ARG A 70 -3.44 -10.72 5.65
CA ARG A 70 -3.42 -10.85 4.17
C ARG A 70 -4.51 -11.78 3.63
N SER A 71 -5.72 -11.68 4.19
CA SER A 71 -6.85 -12.57 3.90
C SER A 71 -8.19 -11.85 4.08
N PRO A 72 -9.31 -12.43 3.63
CA PRO A 72 -10.63 -11.82 3.79
C PRO A 72 -11.21 -12.01 5.21
N ASP A 73 -10.38 -12.33 6.21
CA ASP A 73 -10.81 -12.38 7.62
C ASP A 73 -11.35 -11.01 8.06
N PRO A 74 -12.64 -10.89 8.43
CA PRO A 74 -13.25 -9.62 8.79
C PRO A 74 -12.53 -8.90 9.94
N ALA A 75 -11.91 -9.63 10.87
CA ALA A 75 -11.18 -9.03 11.98
C ALA A 75 -9.88 -8.36 11.49
N TYR A 76 -9.19 -8.94 10.52
CA TYR A 76 -8.04 -8.33 9.87
C TYR A 76 -8.46 -7.17 8.97
N LEU A 77 -9.48 -7.36 8.13
CA LEU A 77 -9.97 -6.32 7.20
C LEU A 77 -10.37 -5.05 7.95
N LYS A 78 -11.03 -5.17 9.11
CA LYS A 78 -11.36 -4.00 9.95
C LYS A 78 -10.13 -3.19 10.35
N LEU A 79 -9.01 -3.84 10.67
CA LEU A 79 -7.77 -3.17 11.07
C LEU A 79 -7.04 -2.59 9.85
N ALA A 80 -7.02 -3.32 8.74
CA ALA A 80 -6.49 -2.85 7.46
C ALA A 80 -7.25 -1.61 6.96
N ASP A 81 -8.57 -1.63 7.02
CA ASP A 81 -9.43 -0.50 6.62
C ASP A 81 -9.15 0.75 7.43
N GLN A 82 -8.89 0.59 8.74
CA GLN A 82 -8.51 1.72 9.59
C GLN A 82 -7.18 2.32 9.15
N TRP A 83 -6.16 1.49 8.87
CA TRP A 83 -4.90 1.99 8.32
C TRP A 83 -5.09 2.70 6.98
N MET A 84 -5.77 2.05 6.03
CA MET A 84 -6.04 2.58 4.69
C MET A 84 -6.72 3.95 4.79
N THR A 85 -7.76 4.11 5.62
CA THR A 85 -8.41 5.41 5.81
C THR A 85 -7.48 6.52 6.28
N GLN A 86 -6.49 6.22 7.11
CA GLN A 86 -5.57 7.24 7.61
C GLN A 86 -4.57 7.65 6.52
N ILE A 87 -3.99 6.68 5.81
CA ILE A 87 -3.01 6.95 4.76
C ILE A 87 -3.66 7.49 3.48
N ASP A 88 -4.79 6.93 3.06
CA ASP A 88 -5.52 7.32 1.85
C ASP A 88 -6.06 8.73 1.97
N ARG A 89 -6.46 9.16 3.18
CA ARG A 89 -6.83 10.55 3.42
C ARG A 89 -5.69 11.52 3.06
N ILE A 90 -4.43 11.15 3.29
CA ILE A 90 -3.26 11.95 2.90
C ILE A 90 -3.05 11.82 1.40
N LEU A 91 -2.89 10.58 0.90
CA LEU A 91 -2.61 10.30 -0.51
C LEU A 91 -3.64 10.92 -1.45
N ALA A 92 -4.93 10.87 -1.10
CA ALA A 92 -6.02 11.39 -1.92
C ALA A 92 -5.89 12.89 -2.21
N ARG A 93 -5.38 13.68 -1.26
CA ARG A 93 -5.14 15.14 -1.43
C ARG A 93 -3.90 15.45 -2.26
N HIS A 94 -3.00 14.48 -2.40
CA HIS A 94 -1.73 14.59 -3.12
C HIS A 94 -1.76 13.89 -4.49
N GLN A 95 -2.93 13.50 -4.98
CA GLN A 95 -3.09 12.97 -6.33
C GLN A 95 -2.87 14.05 -7.39
N LEU A 96 -2.25 13.69 -8.51
CA LEU A 96 -2.06 14.59 -9.66
C LEU A 96 -3.39 14.94 -10.38
N THR A 97 -4.51 14.31 -10.04
CA THR A 97 -5.78 14.38 -10.79
C THR A 97 -6.37 15.78 -10.95
N ASP A 98 -6.05 16.72 -10.05
CA ASP A 98 -6.45 18.13 -10.16
C ASP A 98 -5.29 19.08 -10.55
N GLY A 99 -4.15 18.51 -10.92
CA GLY A 99 -2.93 19.21 -11.34
C GLY A 99 -2.05 19.73 -10.20
N ARG A 100 -2.36 19.44 -8.92
CA ARG A 100 -1.63 20.00 -7.77
C ARG A 100 -0.80 19.01 -6.98
N GLY A 101 -1.14 17.72 -7.04
CA GLY A 101 -0.40 16.65 -6.37
C GLY A 101 0.67 15.97 -7.23
N THR A 102 1.39 15.02 -6.64
CA THR A 102 2.46 14.24 -7.30
C THR A 102 2.15 12.76 -7.43
N VAL A 103 1.16 12.23 -6.70
CA VAL A 103 0.79 10.82 -6.74
C VAL A 103 0.09 10.53 -8.07
N ILE A 104 0.69 9.64 -8.86
CA ILE A 104 0.20 9.26 -10.19
C ILE A 104 -0.33 7.83 -10.28
N ALA A 105 -0.03 7.01 -9.27
CA ALA A 105 -0.53 5.64 -9.17
C ALA A 105 -0.51 5.20 -7.70
N TYR A 106 -1.38 4.23 -7.39
CA TYR A 106 -1.50 3.62 -6.08
C TYR A 106 -1.34 2.11 -6.22
N GLN A 107 -0.37 1.51 -5.54
CA GLN A 107 -0.21 0.07 -5.52
C GLN A 107 -1.08 -0.55 -4.42
N VAL A 108 -1.91 -1.51 -4.80
CA VAL A 108 -2.72 -2.30 -3.87
C VAL A 108 -1.92 -3.52 -3.43
N GLU A 109 -1.75 -3.68 -2.12
CA GLU A 109 -0.97 -4.80 -1.54
C GLU A 109 0.50 -4.81 -2.03
N ASN A 110 1.22 -5.88 -1.73
CA ASN A 110 2.59 -6.11 -2.13
C ASN A 110 2.86 -7.60 -2.34
N GLU A 111 3.24 -8.00 -3.55
CA GLU A 111 3.66 -9.38 -3.85
C GLU A 111 2.62 -10.41 -3.35
N TYR A 112 1.33 -10.11 -3.58
CA TYR A 112 0.25 -11.01 -3.27
C TYR A 112 0.02 -11.92 -4.48
N TYR A 113 0.27 -13.23 -4.35
CA TYR A 113 0.18 -14.18 -5.46
C TYR A 113 -0.98 -15.17 -5.31
N HIS A 114 -1.90 -14.91 -4.38
CA HIS A 114 -2.96 -15.86 -4.04
C HIS A 114 -4.24 -15.64 -4.88
N GLY A 115 -4.25 -16.11 -6.12
CA GLY A 115 -5.39 -15.98 -7.05
C GLY A 115 -6.63 -16.85 -6.74
N THR A 116 -6.77 -17.38 -5.53
CA THR A 116 -7.95 -18.15 -5.09
C THR A 116 -9.19 -17.25 -4.95
N PRO A 117 -10.43 -17.77 -4.90
CA PRO A 117 -11.61 -16.94 -4.68
C PRO A 117 -11.52 -16.08 -3.42
N ALA A 118 -10.98 -16.61 -2.33
CA ALA A 118 -10.77 -15.86 -1.08
C ALA A 118 -9.71 -14.76 -1.23
N GLY A 119 -8.61 -15.03 -1.92
CA GLY A 119 -7.56 -14.03 -2.16
C GLY A 119 -8.00 -12.93 -3.13
N ARG A 120 -8.82 -13.27 -4.13
CA ARG A 120 -9.47 -12.29 -5.02
C ARG A 120 -10.47 -11.41 -4.28
N ALA A 121 -11.29 -11.99 -3.38
CA ALA A 121 -12.18 -11.21 -2.53
C ALA A 121 -11.41 -10.27 -1.59
N TYR A 122 -10.27 -10.70 -1.07
CA TYR A 122 -9.37 -9.84 -0.28
C TYR A 122 -8.80 -8.68 -1.10
N MET A 123 -8.24 -8.94 -2.28
CA MET A 123 -7.73 -7.88 -3.17
C MET A 123 -8.83 -6.89 -3.57
N GLN A 124 -10.01 -7.39 -3.96
CA GLN A 124 -11.15 -6.54 -4.28
C GLN A 124 -11.56 -5.64 -3.11
N HIS A 125 -11.56 -6.18 -1.88
CA HIS A 125 -11.85 -5.37 -0.69
C HIS A 125 -10.87 -4.21 -0.52
N LEU A 126 -9.56 -4.45 -0.72
CA LEU A 126 -8.56 -3.39 -0.63
C LEU A 126 -8.71 -2.35 -1.75
N GLU A 127 -9.01 -2.78 -2.97
CA GLU A 127 -9.29 -1.87 -4.09
C GLU A 127 -10.52 -1.00 -3.80
N ASP A 128 -11.63 -1.62 -3.42
CA ASP A 128 -12.88 -0.94 -3.08
C ASP A 128 -12.66 0.05 -1.94
N LYS A 129 -11.85 -0.34 -0.94
CA LYS A 129 -11.50 0.53 0.18
C LYS A 129 -10.73 1.76 -0.28
N ALA A 130 -9.67 1.60 -1.08
CA ALA A 130 -8.90 2.71 -1.61
C ALA A 130 -9.78 3.66 -2.44
N ARG A 131 -10.67 3.10 -3.28
CA ARG A 131 -11.64 3.90 -4.05
C ARG A 131 -12.61 4.66 -3.14
N ALA A 132 -13.16 4.00 -2.12
CA ALA A 132 -14.08 4.61 -1.17
C ALA A 132 -13.43 5.76 -0.38
N ASP A 133 -12.12 5.67 -0.13
CA ASP A 133 -11.35 6.70 0.58
C ASP A 133 -10.84 7.82 -0.35
N GLY A 134 -11.19 7.78 -1.63
CA GLY A 134 -10.99 8.87 -2.59
C GLY A 134 -9.78 8.71 -3.51
N ILE A 135 -9.18 7.52 -3.59
CA ILE A 135 -8.12 7.22 -4.56
C ILE A 135 -8.73 7.06 -5.96
N THR A 136 -8.36 7.94 -6.87
CA THR A 136 -8.85 8.04 -8.25
C THR A 136 -7.75 7.81 -9.30
N VAL A 137 -6.48 7.90 -8.93
CA VAL A 137 -5.36 7.48 -9.79
C VAL A 137 -5.45 5.98 -10.10
N PRO A 138 -4.79 5.49 -11.17
CA PRO A 138 -4.75 4.07 -11.48
C PRO A 138 -4.24 3.23 -10.30
N LEU A 139 -4.97 2.15 -10.00
CA LEU A 139 -4.53 1.10 -9.10
C LEU A 139 -3.56 0.19 -9.86
N VAL A 140 -2.42 -0.10 -9.24
CA VAL A 140 -1.36 -0.93 -9.82
C VAL A 140 -1.00 -2.07 -8.86
N GLY A 141 -0.25 -3.05 -9.35
CA GLY A 141 0.17 -4.19 -8.53
C GLY A 141 1.52 -4.74 -8.96
N ASN A 142 2.14 -5.54 -8.10
CA ASN A 142 3.39 -6.26 -8.34
C ASN A 142 3.23 -7.77 -8.05
N HIS A 143 2.21 -8.37 -8.66
CA HIS A 143 1.65 -9.66 -8.28
C HIS A 143 1.78 -10.74 -9.36
N ASP A 144 2.79 -10.63 -10.22
CA ASP A 144 3.17 -11.61 -11.25
C ASP A 144 1.97 -12.18 -12.03
N ALA A 145 1.22 -11.28 -12.67
CA ALA A 145 0.02 -11.57 -13.47
C ALA A 145 -1.19 -12.19 -12.74
N THR A 146 -1.14 -12.40 -11.41
CA THR A 146 -2.24 -13.02 -10.65
C THR A 146 -3.57 -12.25 -10.76
N PHE A 147 -3.49 -10.91 -10.76
CA PHE A 147 -4.61 -9.98 -10.71
C PHE A 147 -4.72 -9.10 -11.97
N VAL A 148 -4.58 -9.71 -13.15
CA VAL A 148 -4.74 -9.02 -14.45
C VAL A 148 -6.20 -8.97 -14.90
N THR A 149 -7.02 -9.95 -14.49
CA THR A 149 -8.43 -10.05 -14.86
C THR A 149 -9.29 -10.60 -13.72
N GLY A 150 -10.60 -10.35 -13.80
CA GLY A 150 -11.59 -10.84 -12.85
C GLY A 150 -11.64 -10.01 -11.56
N THR A 151 -12.16 -10.62 -10.49
CA THR A 151 -12.26 -9.99 -9.17
C THR A 151 -10.89 -9.68 -8.60
N GLY A 152 -10.73 -8.46 -8.09
CA GLY A 152 -9.50 -7.90 -7.54
C GLY A 152 -8.44 -7.65 -8.61
N ALA A 153 -8.84 -7.28 -9.83
CA ALA A 153 -7.91 -6.94 -10.90
C ALA A 153 -7.60 -5.44 -10.90
N VAL A 154 -6.32 -5.11 -10.91
CA VAL A 154 -5.83 -3.73 -10.92
C VAL A 154 -5.86 -3.11 -12.33
N ASP A 155 -5.81 -1.78 -12.41
CA ASP A 155 -5.85 -1.05 -13.69
C ASP A 155 -4.58 -1.30 -14.53
N VAL A 156 -3.42 -1.40 -13.87
CA VAL A 156 -2.13 -1.73 -14.51
C VAL A 156 -1.41 -2.80 -13.71
N SER A 157 -1.36 -4.02 -14.26
CA SER A 157 -0.59 -5.12 -13.66
C SER A 157 0.90 -4.90 -13.84
N GLY A 158 1.66 -5.19 -12.78
CA GLY A 158 3.11 -5.26 -12.76
C GLY A 158 3.62 -6.56 -12.14
N TRP A 159 4.94 -6.70 -12.19
CA TRP A 159 5.72 -7.88 -11.85
C TRP A 159 7.10 -7.39 -11.42
N ASP A 160 7.61 -8.01 -10.35
CA ASP A 160 8.94 -7.75 -9.85
C ASP A 160 9.88 -8.87 -10.31
N TYR A 161 11.16 -8.53 -10.50
CA TYR A 161 12.14 -9.47 -11.00
C TYR A 161 13.52 -9.20 -10.42
N TYR A 162 14.04 -10.18 -9.69
CA TYR A 162 15.36 -10.15 -9.06
C TYR A 162 16.21 -11.33 -9.57
N PRO A 163 16.66 -11.30 -10.84
CA PRO A 163 17.25 -12.46 -11.53
C PRO A 163 18.52 -12.99 -10.90
N GLN A 164 19.30 -12.11 -10.26
CA GLN A 164 20.57 -12.46 -9.64
C GLN A 164 20.39 -12.98 -8.21
N GLY A 165 19.14 -13.03 -7.71
CA GLY A 165 18.85 -13.37 -6.33
C GLY A 165 19.43 -12.38 -5.33
N PHE A 166 19.54 -12.85 -4.09
CA PHE A 166 20.05 -12.06 -2.96
C PHE A 166 21.28 -12.69 -2.31
N ASP A 167 21.82 -13.76 -2.90
CA ASP A 167 23.08 -14.37 -2.45
C ASP A 167 24.25 -13.59 -3.05
N CYS A 168 24.89 -12.78 -2.22
CA CYS A 168 26.07 -12.00 -2.58
C CYS A 168 27.39 -12.65 -2.13
N SER A 169 27.37 -13.94 -1.77
CA SER A 169 28.56 -14.66 -1.29
C SER A 169 29.50 -15.14 -2.41
N HIS A 170 29.06 -15.07 -3.67
CA HIS A 170 29.79 -15.47 -4.88
C HIS A 170 29.72 -14.38 -5.96
#